data_AF-A0A975VXF3-F1
#
_entry.id   AF-A0A975VXF3-F1
#
_cell.length_a   1.000
_cell.length_b   1.000
_cell.length_c   1.000
_cell.angle_alpha   90.00
_cell.angle_beta   90.00
_cell.angle_gamma   90.00
#
_symmetry.space_group_name_H-M   'P 1'
#
loop_
_entity.id
_entity.type
_entity.pdbx_description
1 polymer ?
#
loop_
_entity_poly.entity_id
_entity_poly.type
_entity_poly.pdbx_seq_one_letter_code
_entity_poly.pdbx_strand_id
1 'polypeptide(L)'
;MKDPSKIAAFCKDTYSVNFPMFAPSHVTEPQPNAFYKKLILATGDQPKWNFYKYLIDRQGKVVNVYSSLTTPENAEFVDTIQALLKQKS
;
A
#
# COMPACT_ATOMS: atom_id res chain seq x y z
N MET A 1 0.03 -19.73 -8.97
CA MET A 1 -0.13 -18.90 -10.19
C MET A 1 1.09 -17.97 -10.29
N LYS A 2 1.86 -18.01 -11.39
CA LYS A 2 3.15 -17.27 -11.54
C LYS A 2 3.23 -16.38 -12.79
N ASP A 3 2.12 -16.18 -13.51
CA ASP A 3 2.07 -15.42 -14.76
C ASP A 3 1.51 -14.00 -14.50
N PRO A 4 2.32 -12.93 -14.64
CA PRO A 4 1.88 -11.55 -14.39
C PRO A 4 0.70 -11.10 -15.26
N SER A 5 0.62 -11.55 -16.51
CA SER A 5 -0.44 -11.17 -17.45
C SER A 5 -1.78 -11.77 -17.05
N LYS A 6 -1.77 -12.98 -16.47
CA LYS A 6 -2.99 -13.62 -15.94
C LYS A 6 -3.45 -13.02 -14.62
N ILE A 7 -2.54 -12.47 -13.81
CA ILE A 7 -2.89 -11.81 -12.55
C ILE A 7 -3.62 -10.49 -12.82
N ALA A 8 -3.12 -9.67 -13.74
CA ALA A 8 -3.73 -8.39 -14.07
C ALA A 8 -5.14 -8.56 -14.66
N ALA A 9 -5.32 -9.49 -15.59
CA ALA A 9 -6.62 -9.81 -16.18
C ALA A 9 -7.60 -10.37 -15.13
N PHE A 10 -7.16 -11.31 -14.29
CA PHE A 10 -7.99 -11.85 -13.21
C PHE A 10 -8.42 -10.78 -12.20
N CYS A 11 -7.52 -9.88 -11.78
CA CYS A 11 -7.85 -8.82 -10.84
C CYS A 11 -8.84 -7.79 -11.42
N LYS A 12 -8.70 -7.44 -12.70
CA LYS A 12 -9.59 -6.49 -13.38
C LYS A 12 -10.97 -7.08 -13.62
N ASP A 13 -11.05 -8.32 -14.09
CA ASP A 13 -12.31 -8.97 -14.44
C ASP A 13 -13.08 -9.51 -13.23
N THR A 14 -12.39 -9.87 -12.13
CA THR A 14 -13.01 -10.47 -10.94
C THR A 14 -13.30 -9.46 -9.83
N TYR A 15 -12.49 -8.40 -9.70
CA TYR A 15 -12.57 -7.47 -8.57
C TYR A 15 -12.81 -6.02 -8.95
N SER A 16 -12.97 -5.71 -10.25
CA SER A 16 -13.25 -4.34 -10.76
C SER A 16 -12.32 -3.29 -10.17
N VAL A 17 -11.04 -3.64 -9.95
CA VAL A 17 -10.07 -2.74 -9.33
C VAL A 17 -9.71 -1.62 -10.32
N ASN A 18 -9.97 -0.38 -9.92
CA ASN A 18 -9.71 0.82 -10.71
C ASN A 18 -8.38 1.51 -10.34
N PHE A 19 -7.48 0.79 -9.66
CA PHE A 19 -6.19 1.31 -9.21
C PHE A 19 -5.01 0.55 -9.83
N PRO A 20 -3.82 1.18 -9.94
CA PRO A 20 -2.63 0.54 -10.48
C PRO A 20 -2.23 -0.70 -9.69
N MET A 21 -1.87 -1.76 -10.41
CA MET A 21 -1.32 -3.00 -9.85
C MET A 21 0.09 -3.21 -10.38
N PHE A 22 0.97 -3.69 -9.52
CA PHE A 22 2.38 -3.96 -9.86
C PHE A 22 2.63 -5.46 -9.93
N ALA A 23 3.70 -5.85 -10.62
CA ALA A 23 4.15 -7.23 -10.64
C ALA A 23 4.55 -7.69 -9.22
N PRO A 24 4.35 -8.98 -8.87
CA PRO A 24 4.78 -9.52 -7.60
C PRO A 24 6.27 -9.26 -7.33
N SER A 25 6.61 -8.83 -6.12
CA SER A 25 8.00 -8.61 -5.68
C SER A 25 8.13 -8.83 -4.17
N HIS A 26 9.36 -8.91 -3.66
CA HIS A 26 9.63 -9.05 -2.23
C HIS A 26 9.52 -7.68 -1.54
N VAL A 27 8.82 -7.62 -0.40
CA VAL A 27 8.42 -6.35 0.25
C VAL A 27 8.85 -6.24 1.71
N THR A 28 9.44 -7.29 2.27
CA THR A 28 9.92 -7.38 3.65
C THR A 28 11.41 -7.63 3.67
N GLU A 29 12.05 -7.49 4.83
CA GLU A 29 13.39 -8.00 5.04
C GLU A 29 13.45 -9.53 4.87
N PRO A 30 14.58 -10.09 4.39
CA PRO A 30 15.90 -9.47 4.26
C PRO A 30 16.21 -8.79 2.91
N GLN A 31 15.30 -8.83 1.93
CA GLN A 31 15.59 -8.34 0.57
C GLN A 31 14.40 -7.57 -0.04
N PRO A 32 13.89 -6.52 0.62
CA PRO A 32 12.76 -5.75 0.09
C PRO A 32 13.19 -5.06 -1.20
N ASN A 33 12.25 -4.89 -2.12
CA ASN A 33 12.51 -4.07 -3.31
C ASN A 33 12.89 -2.62 -2.93
N ALA A 34 13.46 -1.87 -3.87
CA ALA A 34 13.99 -0.54 -3.59
C ALA A 34 12.95 0.45 -3.04
N PHE A 35 11.67 0.30 -3.38
CA PHE A 35 10.59 1.13 -2.86
C PHE A 35 10.28 0.78 -1.40
N TYR A 36 10.06 -0.50 -1.09
CA TYR A 36 9.80 -0.94 0.28
C TYR A 36 10.99 -0.72 1.21
N LYS A 37 12.23 -0.84 0.71
CA LYS A 37 13.43 -0.49 1.50
C LYS A 37 13.39 0.97 1.98
N LYS A 38 12.94 1.90 1.14
CA LYS A 38 12.77 3.32 1.53
C LYS A 38 11.66 3.51 2.55
N LEU A 39 10.54 2.80 2.39
CA LEU A 39 9.43 2.84 3.35
C LEU A 39 9.86 2.32 4.72
N ILE A 40 10.52 1.16 4.77
CA ILE A 40 11.01 0.54 6.00
C ILE A 40 12.00 1.47 6.70
N LEU A 41 12.93 2.08 5.96
CA LEU A 41 13.87 3.05 6.53
C LEU A 41 13.16 4.31 7.07
N ALA A 42 12.13 4.79 6.37
CA ALA A 42 11.40 5.99 6.75
C ALA A 42 10.49 5.80 7.97
N THR A 43 9.95 4.59 8.18
CA THR A 43 8.95 4.32 9.23
C THR A 43 9.47 3.46 10.37
N GLY A 44 10.56 2.71 10.16
CA GLY A 44 10.99 1.66 11.08
C GLY A 44 10.03 0.46 11.15
N ASP A 45 9.05 0.36 10.25
CA ASP A 45 8.10 -0.76 10.19
C ASP A 45 8.02 -1.35 8.78
N GLN A 46 7.68 -2.63 8.71
CA GLN A 46 7.62 -3.42 7.48
C GLN A 46 6.31 -4.22 7.40
N PRO A 47 5.89 -4.65 6.20
CA PRO A 47 4.74 -5.54 6.07
C PRO A 47 4.90 -6.81 6.92
N LYS A 48 3.93 -7.08 7.78
CA LYS A 48 3.91 -8.32 8.61
C LYS A 48 3.01 -9.39 8.01
N TRP A 49 2.03 -8.97 7.22
CA TRP A 49 1.08 -9.84 6.54
C TRP A 49 0.48 -9.15 5.30
N ASN A 50 -0.32 -9.86 4.53
CA ASN A 50 -1.04 -9.30 3.39
C ASN A 50 -1.97 -8.15 3.83
N PHE A 51 -2.25 -7.20 2.93
CA PHE A 51 -3.07 -6.00 3.20
C PHE A 51 -2.48 -5.01 4.21
N TYR A 52 -1.17 -4.99 4.38
CA TYR A 52 -0.45 -3.96 5.13
C TYR A 52 -0.37 -2.65 4.32
N LYS A 53 -0.54 -1.48 4.97
CA LYS A 53 -0.80 -0.23 4.26
C LYS A 53 0.14 0.88 4.72
N TYR A 54 0.76 1.56 3.76
CA TYR A 54 1.49 2.81 3.98
C TYR A 54 0.66 3.96 3.43
N LEU A 55 0.44 5.00 4.22
CA LEU A 55 -0.22 6.22 3.78
C LEU A 55 0.85 7.27 3.50
N ILE A 56 0.90 7.74 2.25
CA ILE A 56 1.90 8.68 1.74
C ILE A 56 1.17 9.95 1.31
N ASP A 57 1.65 11.12 1.74
CA ASP A 57 1.08 12.42 1.39
C ASP A 57 1.49 12.91 -0.01
N ARG A 58 0.99 14.09 -0.40
CA ARG A 58 1.25 14.70 -1.71
C ARG A 58 2.71 15.11 -1.90
N GLN A 59 3.47 15.24 -0.81
CA GLN A 59 4.90 15.58 -0.80
C GLN A 59 5.77 14.31 -0.81
N GLY A 60 5.16 13.12 -0.83
CA GLY A 60 5.86 11.84 -0.85
C GLY A 60 6.36 11.38 0.51
N LYS A 61 5.89 11.97 1.61
CA LYS A 61 6.25 11.57 2.97
C LYS A 61 5.26 10.53 3.50
N VAL A 62 5.77 9.50 4.18
CA VAL A 62 4.92 8.56 4.92
C VAL A 62 4.35 9.27 6.14
N VAL A 63 3.03 9.37 6.21
CA VAL A 63 2.32 10.05 7.31
C VAL A 63 1.74 9.07 8.31
N ASN A 64 1.42 7.84 7.89
CA ASN A 64 1.00 6.78 8.80
C ASN A 64 1.22 5.39 8.19
N VAL A 65 1.23 4.37 9.05
CA VAL A 65 1.32 2.96 8.69
C VAL A 65 0.20 2.19 9.39
N TYR A 66 -0.56 1.42 8.63
CA TYR A 66 -1.69 0.65 9.14
C TYR A 66 -1.44 -0.84 8.97
N SER A 67 -1.73 -1.59 10.03
CA SER A 67 -1.58 -3.05 10.02
C SER A 67 -2.59 -3.72 9.07
N SER A 68 -2.37 -5.01 8.85
CA SER A 68 -3.29 -5.86 8.09
C SER A 68 -4.68 -5.99 8.72
N LEU A 69 -4.82 -5.71 10.02
CA LEU A 69 -6.10 -5.77 10.75
C LEU A 69 -6.93 -4.49 10.57
N THR A 70 -6.32 -3.39 10.15
CA THR A 70 -7.06 -2.15 9.86
C THR A 70 -7.93 -2.38 8.63
N THR A 71 -9.25 -2.36 8.81
CA THR A 71 -10.20 -2.51 7.71
C THR A 71 -10.21 -1.27 6.80
N PRO A 72 -10.64 -1.39 5.54
CA PRO A 72 -10.78 -0.24 4.65
C PRO A 72 -11.73 0.85 5.18
N GLU A 73 -12.75 0.47 5.95
CA GLU A 73 -13.76 1.35 6.54
C GLU A 73 -13.38 1.86 7.94
N ASN A 74 -12.18 1.52 8.43
CA ASN A 74 -11.72 1.99 9.73
C ASN A 74 -11.76 3.53 9.77
N ALA A 75 -12.48 4.09 10.75
CA ALA A 75 -12.76 5.52 10.83
C ALA A 75 -11.48 6.36 10.85
N GLU A 76 -10.49 5.99 11.67
CA GLU A 76 -9.21 6.70 11.75
C GLU A 76 -8.45 6.69 10.41
N PHE A 77 -8.43 5.55 9.72
CA PHE A 77 -7.81 5.43 8.40
C PHE A 77 -8.48 6.34 7.36
N VAL A 78 -9.81 6.30 7.28
CA VAL A 78 -10.59 7.11 6.33
C VAL A 78 -10.47 8.59 6.66
N ASP A 79 -10.60 8.98 7.93
CA ASP A 79 -10.53 10.38 8.37
C ASP A 79 -9.15 10.98 8.09
N THR A 80 -8.08 10.21 8.29
CA THR A 80 -6.72 10.64 7.96
C THR A 80 -6.59 10.92 6.45
N ILE A 81 -7.10 10.03 5.61
CA ILE A 81 -7.12 10.25 4.14
C ILE A 81 -7.93 11.51 3.80
N GLN A 82 -9.13 11.68 4.35
CA GLN A 82 -9.97 12.84 4.08
C GLN A 82 -9.32 14.15 4.52
N ALA A 83 -8.62 14.15 5.66
CA ALA A 83 -7.86 15.30 6.13
C ALA A 83 -6.74 15.68 5.14
N LEU A 84 -5.97 14.70 4.66
CA LEU A 84 -4.90 14.93 3.68
C LEU A 84 -5.43 15.41 2.32
N LEU A 85 -6.60 14.93 1.90
CA LEU A 85 -7.21 15.38 0.65
C LEU A 85 -7.68 16.84 0.69
N LYS A 86 -8.07 17.33 1.88
CA LYS A 86 -8.47 18.73 2.08
C LYS A 86 -7.28 19.69 2.11
N GLN A 87 -6.05 19.19 2.32
CA GLN A 87 -4.85 20.01 2.26
C GLN A 87 -4.61 20.43 0.80
N LYS A 88 -4.56 21.74 0.55
CA LYS A 88 -4.23 22.29 -0.78
C LYS A 88 -2.79 21.93 -1.13
N SER A 89 -2.56 21.61 -2.40
CA SER A 89 -1.22 21.48 -2.98
C SER A 89 -0.60 22.85 -3.19
#